data_AF-A0A4P9JDD6-F1
#
_entry.id   AF-A0A4P9JDD6-F1
#
_cell.length_a   1.000
_cell.length_b   1.000
_cell.length_c   1.000
_cell.angle_alpha   90.00
_cell.angle_beta   90.00
_cell.angle_gamma   90.00
#
_symmetry.space_group_name_H-M   'P 1'
#
loop_
_entity.id
_entity.type
_entity.pdbx_description
1 polymer ?
#
loop_
_entity_poly.entity_id
_entity_poly.type
_entity_poly.pdbx_seq_one_letter_code
_entity_poly.pdbx_strand_id
1 'polypeptide(L)'
;MTRVQPRFTETPVDSESKTLRAAGTWTGRQQTRVAIRGFAFTVDEPEAIGGRDEAPTPMEYLAGAVDACITVTIDQAAARRGLGLTGISTYSLARQDRRGLAGTADVQPYFHAYRLQVCVGTPETDPAVLRDFAAAVEHSCPAVNLLRDANVDLTVAWSFAARTVAHDAEAACNLALGYPVPNAPVGAPEPVFTCEDADVRRGPDGGAPAGRAGAPGTAGAADAGTAGAADARVRA
;
A
#
# COMPACT_ATOMS: atom_id res chain seq x y z
N MET A 1 -30.04 11.97 1.90
CA MET A 1 -29.69 11.58 0.52
C MET A 1 -28.36 10.87 0.57
N THR A 2 -28.31 9.57 0.27
CA THR A 2 -27.04 8.84 0.22
C THR A 2 -26.25 9.36 -0.97
N ARG A 3 -25.12 10.01 -0.72
CA ARG A 3 -24.26 10.52 -1.78
C ARG A 3 -23.61 9.31 -2.46
N VAL A 4 -23.96 9.07 -3.72
CA VAL A 4 -23.24 8.12 -4.55
C VAL A 4 -21.82 8.65 -4.71
N GLN A 5 -20.83 7.82 -4.42
CA GLN A 5 -19.44 8.17 -4.65
C GLN A 5 -19.23 8.30 -6.18
N PRO A 6 -18.62 9.40 -6.69
CA PRO A 6 -18.58 9.69 -8.12
C PRO A 6 -17.95 8.60 -9.01
N ARG A 7 -17.14 7.72 -8.41
CA ARG A 7 -16.48 6.60 -9.10
C ARG A 7 -17.38 5.39 -9.31
N PHE A 8 -18.56 5.34 -8.66
CA PHE A 8 -19.48 4.19 -8.71
C PHE A 8 -20.87 4.62 -9.19
N THR A 9 -21.57 3.71 -9.86
CA THR A 9 -22.90 3.99 -10.46
C THR A 9 -24.05 3.63 -9.54
N GLU A 10 -23.80 2.82 -8.51
CA GLU A 10 -24.81 2.29 -7.60
C GLU A 10 -24.53 2.69 -6.15
N THR A 11 -25.57 2.65 -5.31
CA THR A 11 -25.47 2.93 -3.88
C THR A 11 -25.29 1.62 -3.11
N PRO A 12 -24.48 1.58 -2.03
CA PRO A 12 -24.41 0.42 -1.15
C PRO A 12 -25.77 0.00 -0.61
N VAL A 13 -25.98 -1.31 -0.46
CA VAL A 13 -27.19 -1.91 0.10
C VAL A 13 -26.83 -2.66 1.38
N ASP A 14 -27.54 -2.36 2.48
CA ASP A 14 -27.24 -2.92 3.80
C ASP A 14 -27.39 -4.45 3.84
N SER A 15 -28.35 -5.04 3.11
CA SER A 15 -28.55 -6.50 3.05
C SER A 15 -27.37 -7.26 2.42
N GLU A 16 -26.62 -6.61 1.55
CA GLU A 16 -25.43 -7.16 0.87
C GLU A 16 -24.13 -6.80 1.62
N SER A 17 -24.23 -6.12 2.76
CA SER A 17 -23.09 -5.60 3.50
C SER A 17 -22.65 -6.55 4.61
N LYS A 18 -21.32 -6.67 4.79
CA LYS A 18 -20.75 -7.31 5.99
C LYS A 18 -20.47 -6.27 7.07
N THR A 19 -20.76 -6.60 8.33
CA THR A 19 -20.36 -5.77 9.47
C THR A 19 -18.94 -6.13 9.92
N LEU A 20 -18.07 -5.12 10.00
CA LEU A 20 -16.73 -5.24 10.55
C LEU A 20 -16.73 -4.75 12.00
N ARG A 21 -16.08 -5.50 12.91
CA ARG A 21 -15.98 -5.15 14.33
C ARG A 21 -14.54 -5.36 14.81
N ALA A 22 -13.99 -4.34 15.44
CA ALA A 22 -12.68 -4.37 16.09
C ALA A 22 -12.80 -3.65 17.44
N ALA A 23 -12.07 -4.13 18.44
CA ALA A 23 -12.00 -3.52 19.77
C ALA A 23 -10.54 -3.23 20.12
N GLY A 24 -10.25 -2.01 20.57
CA GLY A 24 -8.92 -1.60 21.03
C GLY A 24 -8.90 -1.40 22.54
N THR A 25 -7.85 -1.88 23.19
CA THR A 25 -7.54 -1.58 24.60
C THR A 25 -6.19 -0.92 24.67
N TRP A 26 -6.14 0.31 25.20
CA TRP A 26 -4.90 1.02 25.45
C TRP A 26 -4.08 0.28 26.52
N THR A 27 -2.82 -0.01 26.23
CA THR A 27 -1.90 -0.74 27.12
C THR A 27 -0.79 0.17 27.68
N GLY A 28 -1.01 1.49 27.66
CA GLY A 28 -0.02 2.49 28.09
C GLY A 28 0.97 2.84 26.98
N ARG A 29 1.59 4.03 27.07
CA ARG A 29 2.64 4.53 26.14
C ARG A 29 2.26 4.36 24.67
N GLN A 30 1.17 5.01 24.23
CA GLN A 30 0.69 4.99 22.84
C GLN A 30 0.39 3.60 22.22
N GLN A 31 0.56 2.50 22.96
CA GLN A 31 0.31 1.15 22.46
C GLN A 31 -1.15 0.72 22.68
N THR A 32 -1.69 -0.02 21.71
CA THR A 32 -3.03 -0.59 21.74
C THR A 32 -3.00 -2.07 21.42
N ARG A 33 -3.65 -2.90 22.25
CA ARG A 33 -4.00 -4.28 21.90
C ARG A 33 -5.35 -4.28 21.17
N VAL A 34 -5.36 -4.77 19.93
CA VAL A 34 -6.57 -4.84 19.09
C VAL A 34 -7.07 -6.28 19.03
N ALA A 35 -8.38 -6.47 19.20
CA ALA A 35 -9.07 -7.75 19.03
C ALA A 35 -10.07 -7.68 17.88
N ILE A 36 -10.01 -8.66 16.96
CA ILE A 36 -10.89 -8.78 15.78
C ILE A 36 -11.29 -10.24 15.64
N ARG A 37 -12.59 -10.55 15.79
CA ARG A 37 -13.08 -11.95 15.86
C ARG A 37 -12.30 -12.73 16.94
N GLY A 38 -11.60 -13.80 16.56
CA GLY A 38 -10.72 -14.60 17.43
C GLY A 38 -9.23 -14.26 17.29
N PHE A 39 -8.89 -13.18 16.58
CA PHE A 39 -7.51 -12.74 16.37
C PHE A 39 -7.20 -11.53 17.25
N ALA A 40 -5.92 -11.36 17.57
CA ALA A 40 -5.42 -10.16 18.23
C ALA A 40 -4.04 -9.78 17.69
N PHE A 41 -3.77 -8.48 17.70
CA PHE A 41 -2.46 -7.93 17.37
C PHE A 41 -2.21 -6.68 18.21
N THR A 42 -0.94 -6.30 18.29
CA THR A 42 -0.50 -5.08 18.97
C THR A 42 -0.25 -3.99 17.92
N VAL A 43 -0.61 -2.77 18.25
CA VAL A 43 -0.27 -1.56 17.48
C VAL A 43 0.50 -0.65 18.43
N ASP A 44 1.61 -0.09 18.00
CA ASP A 44 2.49 0.72 18.84
C ASP A 44 2.89 2.02 18.13
N GLU A 45 3.80 2.79 18.73
CA GLU A 45 4.49 3.89 18.09
C GLU A 45 6.00 3.79 18.39
N PRO A 46 6.88 4.45 17.62
CA PRO A 46 8.30 4.48 17.90
C PRO A 46 8.60 5.11 19.26
N GLU A 47 9.71 4.69 19.89
CA GLU A 47 10.16 5.25 21.17
C GLU A 47 10.32 6.78 21.12
N ALA A 48 10.80 7.29 19.99
CA ALA A 48 11.06 8.71 19.77
C ALA A 48 9.81 9.61 19.88
N ILE A 49 8.60 9.05 19.79
CA ILE A 49 7.34 9.77 20.01
C ILE A 49 6.54 9.29 21.22
N GLY A 50 7.09 8.37 22.00
CA GLY A 50 6.54 7.95 23.30
C GLY A 50 5.98 6.53 23.33
N GLY A 51 6.03 5.79 22.23
CA GLY A 51 5.68 4.37 22.18
C GLY A 51 6.80 3.45 22.65
N ARG A 52 6.71 2.16 22.36
CA ARG A 52 7.73 1.14 22.71
C ARG A 52 8.41 0.50 21.51
N ASP A 53 7.99 0.81 20.29
CA ASP A 53 8.54 0.22 19.07
C ASP A 53 8.46 -1.33 19.05
N GLU A 54 7.45 -1.90 19.72
CA GLU A 54 7.25 -3.36 19.83
C GLU A 54 6.33 -3.93 18.74
N ALA A 55 5.68 -3.05 17.96
CA ALA A 55 4.80 -3.39 16.85
C ALA A 55 4.70 -2.22 15.87
N PRO A 56 4.24 -2.46 14.62
CA PRO A 56 4.03 -1.38 13.66
C PRO A 56 3.07 -0.30 14.15
N THR A 57 3.25 0.90 13.61
CA THR A 57 2.35 2.02 13.82
C THR A 57 0.95 1.78 13.25
N PRO A 58 -0.09 2.49 13.71
CA PRO A 58 -1.42 2.39 13.10
C PRO A 58 -1.39 2.66 11.59
N MET A 59 -0.56 3.62 11.15
CA MET A 59 -0.46 4.01 9.75
C MET A 59 0.36 3.01 8.92
N GLU A 60 1.38 2.36 9.49
CA GLU A 60 2.06 1.24 8.84
C GLU A 60 1.15 0.01 8.70
N TYR A 61 0.33 -0.28 9.72
CA TYR A 61 -0.71 -1.30 9.60
C TYR A 61 -1.72 -0.97 8.49
N LEU A 62 -2.08 0.31 8.32
CA LEU A 62 -2.97 0.72 7.23
C LEU A 62 -2.31 0.51 5.86
N ALA A 63 -1.02 0.83 5.71
CA ALA A 63 -0.27 0.57 4.47
C ALA A 63 -0.18 -0.94 4.16
N GLY A 64 0.16 -1.76 5.16
CA GLY A 64 0.15 -3.23 5.01
C GLY A 64 -1.25 -3.80 4.73
N ALA A 65 -2.30 -3.17 5.26
CA ALA A 65 -3.67 -3.55 4.93
C ALA A 65 -4.05 -3.22 3.48
N VAL A 66 -3.49 -2.16 2.88
CA VAL A 66 -3.66 -1.85 1.45
C VAL A 66 -3.02 -2.95 0.60
N ASP A 67 -1.78 -3.36 0.93
CA ASP A 67 -1.07 -4.46 0.28
C ASP A 67 -1.88 -5.78 0.36
N ALA A 68 -2.38 -6.12 1.54
CA ALA A 68 -3.21 -7.31 1.73
C ALA A 68 -4.54 -7.22 0.96
N CYS A 69 -5.18 -6.05 0.95
CA CYS A 69 -6.47 -5.83 0.31
C CYS A 69 -6.37 -5.97 -1.22
N ILE A 70 -5.35 -5.38 -1.85
CA ILE A 70 -5.15 -5.54 -3.28
C ILE A 70 -4.80 -6.99 -3.63
N THR A 71 -3.99 -7.67 -2.81
CA THR A 71 -3.62 -9.09 -3.01
C THR A 71 -4.86 -10.00 -3.03
N VAL A 72 -5.76 -9.86 -2.05
CA VAL A 72 -7.04 -10.61 -2.02
C VAL A 72 -7.90 -10.28 -3.25
N THR A 73 -7.91 -9.01 -3.67
CA THR A 73 -8.69 -8.59 -4.84
C THR A 73 -8.15 -9.21 -6.14
N ILE A 74 -6.83 -9.25 -6.31
CA ILE A 74 -6.14 -9.91 -7.43
C ILE A 74 -6.50 -11.40 -7.47
N ASP A 75 -6.32 -12.10 -6.35
CA ASP A 75 -6.58 -13.54 -6.26
C ASP A 75 -8.04 -13.88 -6.63
N GLN A 76 -8.99 -13.15 -6.06
CA GLN A 76 -10.41 -13.34 -6.36
C GLN A 76 -10.76 -12.97 -7.81
N ALA A 77 -10.18 -11.90 -8.37
CA ALA A 77 -10.41 -11.51 -9.75
C ALA A 77 -9.82 -12.53 -10.74
N ALA A 78 -8.63 -13.06 -10.43
CA ALA A 78 -7.97 -14.07 -11.24
C ALA A 78 -8.80 -15.36 -11.28
N ALA A 79 -9.28 -15.82 -10.12
CA ALA A 79 -10.18 -16.97 -10.03
C ALA A 79 -11.47 -16.77 -10.84
N ARG A 80 -12.11 -15.60 -10.76
CA ARG A 80 -13.33 -15.29 -11.55
C ARG A 80 -13.10 -15.25 -13.06
N ARG A 81 -11.89 -14.87 -13.50
CA ARG A 81 -11.54 -14.66 -14.91
C ARG A 81 -10.77 -15.83 -15.53
N GLY A 82 -10.39 -16.82 -14.74
CA GLY A 82 -9.54 -17.93 -15.19
C GLY A 82 -8.09 -17.51 -15.51
N LEU A 83 -7.61 -16.41 -14.93
CA LEU A 83 -6.23 -15.97 -15.10
C LEU A 83 -5.32 -16.80 -14.19
N GLY A 84 -4.35 -17.52 -14.77
CA GLY A 84 -3.38 -18.28 -13.99
C GLY A 84 -2.45 -17.35 -13.20
N LEU A 85 -2.27 -17.59 -11.90
CA LEU A 85 -1.31 -16.86 -11.08
C LEU A 85 -0.14 -17.78 -10.68
N THR A 86 1.07 -17.27 -10.80
CA THR A 86 2.30 -17.92 -10.33
C THR A 86 2.92 -17.19 -9.14
N GLY A 87 2.45 -15.99 -8.81
CA GLY A 87 2.83 -15.25 -7.61
C GLY A 87 2.28 -13.83 -7.59
N ILE A 88 2.26 -13.22 -6.40
CA ILE A 88 1.91 -11.81 -6.20
C ILE A 88 2.94 -11.24 -5.24
N SER A 89 3.49 -10.07 -5.56
CA SER A 89 4.33 -9.28 -4.68
C SER A 89 3.79 -7.85 -4.66
N THR A 90 3.65 -7.27 -3.47
CA THR A 90 3.13 -5.92 -3.27
C THR A 90 4.07 -5.14 -2.39
N TYR A 91 4.15 -3.84 -2.63
CA TYR A 91 4.93 -2.94 -1.80
C TYR A 91 4.28 -1.56 -1.77
N SER A 92 4.07 -1.05 -0.56
CA SER A 92 3.51 0.27 -0.32
C SER A 92 4.57 1.26 0.13
N LEU A 93 4.63 2.40 -0.56
CA LEU A 93 5.45 3.54 -0.17
C LEU A 93 4.54 4.75 0.03
N ALA A 94 4.41 5.19 1.29
CA ALA A 94 3.49 6.25 1.66
C ALA A 94 4.21 7.40 2.39
N ARG A 95 3.70 8.62 2.26
CA ARG A 95 4.18 9.80 2.97
C ARG A 95 3.06 10.47 3.75
N GLN A 96 3.38 10.87 4.98
CA GLN A 96 2.47 11.54 5.91
C GLN A 96 3.19 12.74 6.54
N ASP A 97 2.48 13.85 6.70
CA ASP A 97 3.00 15.01 7.43
C ASP A 97 2.68 14.88 8.93
N ARG A 98 3.73 14.61 9.72
CA ARG A 98 3.62 14.40 11.17
C ARG A 98 3.11 15.64 11.93
N ARG A 99 3.19 16.84 11.32
CA ARG A 99 2.66 18.07 11.94
C ARG A 99 1.15 18.04 12.10
N GLY A 100 0.44 17.36 11.19
CA GLY A 100 -1.00 17.18 11.26
C GLY A 100 -1.40 16.39 12.50
N LEU A 101 -0.76 15.22 12.73
CA LEU A 101 -0.96 14.44 13.96
C LEU A 101 -0.57 15.23 15.23
N ALA A 102 0.53 15.98 15.17
CA ALA A 102 1.01 16.79 16.27
C ALA A 102 0.14 18.04 16.56
N GLY A 103 -0.85 18.36 15.71
CA GLY A 103 -1.68 19.56 15.84
C GLY A 103 -0.90 20.87 15.66
N THR A 104 0.27 20.82 15.01
CA THR A 104 1.16 21.98 14.82
C THR A 104 0.97 22.67 13.47
N ALA A 105 0.22 22.04 12.55
CA ALA A 105 -0.20 22.62 11.29
C ALA A 105 -1.55 22.02 10.86
N ASP A 106 -2.38 22.84 10.21
CA ASP A 106 -3.64 22.40 9.59
C ASP A 106 -3.37 21.84 8.19
N VAL A 107 -2.84 20.61 8.15
CA VAL A 107 -2.49 19.86 6.95
C VAL A 107 -3.19 18.51 6.96
N GLN A 108 -3.28 17.85 5.81
CA GLN A 108 -3.75 16.48 5.69
C GLN A 108 -2.97 15.55 6.65
N PRO A 109 -3.61 15.00 7.70
CA PRO A 109 -2.90 14.30 8.77
C PRO A 109 -2.67 12.80 8.46
N TYR A 110 -3.11 12.34 7.30
CA TYR A 110 -2.95 10.96 6.79
C TYR A 110 -2.02 10.95 5.57
N PHE A 111 -2.02 9.87 4.78
CA PHE A 111 -1.18 9.80 3.58
C PHE A 111 -1.52 10.92 2.61
N HIS A 112 -0.55 11.74 2.21
CA HIS A 112 -0.73 12.76 1.18
C HIS A 112 -0.11 12.34 -0.16
N ALA A 113 0.81 11.38 -0.15
CA ALA A 113 1.36 10.74 -1.34
C ALA A 113 1.52 9.24 -1.08
N TYR A 114 1.17 8.42 -2.07
CA TYR A 114 1.18 6.97 -1.95
C TYR A 114 1.53 6.31 -3.28
N ARG A 115 2.49 5.38 -3.27
CA ARG A 115 2.76 4.48 -4.38
C ARG A 115 2.52 3.04 -3.93
N LEU A 116 1.60 2.37 -4.59
CA LEU A 116 1.37 0.94 -4.45
C LEU A 116 1.99 0.24 -5.66
N GLN A 117 3.12 -0.44 -5.46
CA GLN A 117 3.74 -1.27 -6.49
C GLN A 117 3.19 -2.69 -6.38
N VAL A 118 2.70 -3.22 -7.50
CA VAL A 118 2.10 -4.54 -7.62
C VAL A 118 2.81 -5.31 -8.72
N CYS A 119 3.46 -6.41 -8.36
CA CYS A 119 4.06 -7.35 -9.28
C CYS A 119 3.24 -8.64 -9.31
N VAL A 120 2.80 -9.06 -10.49
CA VAL A 120 1.96 -10.25 -10.70
C VAL A 120 2.68 -11.24 -11.59
N GLY A 121 2.82 -12.46 -11.09
CA GLY A 121 3.28 -13.62 -11.83
C GLY A 121 2.13 -14.29 -12.55
N THR A 122 2.20 -14.46 -13.87
CA THR A 122 1.17 -15.13 -14.69
C THR A 122 1.77 -15.66 -16.01
N PRO A 123 1.25 -16.78 -16.56
CA PRO A 123 1.62 -17.20 -17.92
C PRO A 123 0.96 -16.34 -19.02
N GLU A 124 -0.03 -15.50 -18.68
CA GLU A 124 -0.64 -14.57 -19.63
C GLU A 124 0.38 -13.50 -20.06
N THR A 125 0.37 -13.17 -21.34
CA THR A 125 1.31 -12.23 -21.95
C THR A 125 0.64 -11.14 -22.78
N ASP A 126 -0.66 -11.25 -23.07
CA ASP A 126 -1.42 -10.24 -23.82
C ASP A 126 -1.58 -8.94 -22.99
N PRO A 127 -0.96 -7.82 -23.43
CA PRO A 127 -1.03 -6.54 -22.71
C PRO A 127 -2.45 -5.99 -22.53
N ALA A 128 -3.37 -6.28 -23.45
CA ALA A 128 -4.75 -5.80 -23.36
C ALA A 128 -5.51 -6.55 -22.26
N VAL A 129 -5.33 -7.87 -22.18
CA VAL A 129 -5.90 -8.72 -21.11
C VAL A 129 -5.35 -8.30 -19.75
N LEU A 130 -4.03 -8.12 -19.64
CA LEU A 130 -3.38 -7.73 -18.39
C LEU A 130 -3.79 -6.32 -17.93
N ARG A 131 -3.94 -5.37 -18.86
CA ARG A 131 -4.44 -4.02 -18.55
C ARG A 131 -5.88 -4.05 -18.06
N ASP A 132 -6.77 -4.76 -18.75
CA ASP A 132 -8.17 -4.87 -18.35
C ASP A 132 -8.31 -5.57 -16.99
N PHE A 133 -7.49 -6.60 -16.75
CA PHE A 133 -7.39 -7.24 -15.44
C PHE A 133 -6.99 -6.26 -14.34
N ALA A 134 -5.89 -5.52 -14.53
CA ALA A 134 -5.42 -4.51 -13.57
C ALA A 134 -6.49 -3.44 -13.29
N ALA A 135 -7.16 -2.94 -14.35
CA ALA A 135 -8.21 -1.94 -14.23
C ALA A 135 -9.39 -2.46 -13.39
N ALA A 136 -9.87 -3.67 -13.66
CA ALA A 136 -10.97 -4.26 -12.90
C ALA A 136 -10.61 -4.56 -11.44
N VAL A 137 -9.37 -4.93 -11.18
CA VAL A 137 -8.86 -5.11 -9.81
C VAL A 137 -8.79 -3.78 -9.07
N GLU A 138 -8.23 -2.73 -9.67
CA GLU A 138 -8.22 -1.38 -9.09
C GLU A 138 -9.65 -0.88 -8.82
N HIS A 139 -10.57 -1.08 -9.77
CA HIS A 139 -11.96 -0.65 -9.65
C HIS A 139 -12.68 -1.32 -8.47
N SER A 140 -12.35 -2.58 -8.18
CA SER A 140 -13.02 -3.37 -7.15
C SER A 140 -12.32 -3.36 -5.79
N CYS A 141 -11.05 -2.99 -5.71
CA CYS A 141 -10.28 -3.02 -4.47
C CYS A 141 -10.77 -1.94 -3.47
N PRO A 142 -11.27 -2.33 -2.28
CA PRO A 142 -11.77 -1.37 -1.30
C PRO A 142 -10.71 -0.38 -0.81
N ALA A 143 -9.49 -0.84 -0.53
CA ALA A 143 -8.44 0.01 0.03
C ALA A 143 -7.92 1.04 -0.99
N VAL A 144 -7.74 0.63 -2.25
CA VAL A 144 -7.34 1.56 -3.34
C VAL A 144 -8.40 2.65 -3.53
N ASN A 145 -9.68 2.29 -3.58
CA ASN A 145 -10.74 3.29 -3.76
C ASN A 145 -10.92 4.18 -2.52
N LEU A 146 -10.71 3.66 -1.31
CA LEU A 146 -10.69 4.48 -0.09
C LEU A 146 -9.57 5.54 -0.14
N LEU A 147 -8.37 5.17 -0.58
CA LEU A 147 -7.27 6.12 -0.75
C LEU A 147 -7.56 7.16 -1.85
N ARG A 148 -8.17 6.75 -2.97
CA ARG A 148 -8.59 7.68 -4.04
C ARG A 148 -9.65 8.67 -3.52
N ASP A 149 -10.64 8.20 -2.78
CA ASP A 149 -11.71 9.04 -2.22
C ASP A 149 -11.22 9.96 -1.11
N ALA A 150 -10.19 9.55 -0.36
CA ALA A 150 -9.49 10.40 0.61
C ALA A 150 -8.59 11.46 -0.05
N ASN A 151 -8.57 11.55 -1.39
CA ASN A 151 -7.78 12.51 -2.15
C ASN A 151 -6.27 12.42 -1.84
N VAL A 152 -5.78 11.18 -1.67
CA VAL A 152 -4.34 10.89 -1.63
C VAL A 152 -3.79 10.96 -3.05
N ASP A 153 -2.58 11.52 -3.25
CA ASP A 153 -1.85 11.40 -4.51
C ASP A 153 -1.35 9.96 -4.67
N LEU A 154 -2.27 9.09 -5.10
CA LEU A 154 -2.08 7.65 -5.24
C LEU A 154 -1.67 7.31 -6.67
N THR A 155 -0.54 6.62 -6.80
CA THR A 155 -0.17 5.87 -8.00
C THR A 155 -0.24 4.36 -7.70
N VAL A 156 -1.03 3.63 -8.48
CA VAL A 156 -0.97 2.16 -8.49
C VAL A 156 -0.14 1.72 -9.71
N ALA A 157 1.00 1.09 -9.46
CA ALA A 157 1.94 0.68 -10.49
C ALA A 157 2.00 -0.83 -10.62
N TRP A 158 1.83 -1.33 -11.84
CA TRP A 158 1.73 -2.75 -12.15
C TRP A 158 2.94 -3.23 -12.93
N SER A 159 3.37 -4.45 -12.64
CA SER A 159 4.33 -5.19 -13.43
C SER A 159 3.89 -6.64 -13.53
N PHE A 160 3.79 -7.17 -14.73
CA PHE A 160 3.41 -8.54 -15.00
C PHE A 160 4.60 -9.29 -15.57
N ALA A 161 4.87 -10.48 -15.06
CA ALA A 161 5.95 -11.33 -15.54
C ALA A 161 5.56 -12.82 -15.40
N ALA A 162 6.39 -13.73 -15.91
CA ALA A 162 6.10 -15.16 -15.85
C ALA A 162 5.98 -15.72 -14.41
N ARG A 163 6.64 -15.10 -13.44
CA ARG A 163 6.63 -15.40 -12.00
C ARG A 163 7.04 -14.18 -11.20
N THR A 164 6.79 -14.19 -9.89
CA THR A 164 7.40 -13.25 -8.95
C THR A 164 8.49 -13.94 -8.13
N VAL A 165 9.44 -13.16 -7.62
CA VAL A 165 10.40 -13.55 -6.58
C VAL A 165 10.32 -12.59 -5.39
N ALA A 166 11.02 -12.90 -4.31
CA ALA A 166 11.07 -12.02 -3.14
C ALA A 166 11.62 -10.64 -3.53
N HIS A 167 11.04 -9.59 -2.94
CA HIS A 167 11.42 -8.18 -3.13
C HIS A 167 11.12 -7.56 -4.51
N ASP A 168 10.44 -8.25 -5.43
CA ASP A 168 10.12 -7.68 -6.76
C ASP A 168 9.43 -6.32 -6.68
N ALA A 169 8.37 -6.21 -5.88
CA ALA A 169 7.62 -4.96 -5.77
C ALA A 169 8.41 -3.87 -5.03
N GLU A 170 9.17 -4.21 -3.99
CA GLU A 170 10.03 -3.24 -3.28
C GLU A 170 11.07 -2.66 -4.23
N ALA A 171 11.79 -3.53 -4.94
CA ALA A 171 12.84 -3.14 -5.87
C ALA A 171 12.30 -2.32 -7.04
N ALA A 172 11.20 -2.74 -7.66
CA ALA A 172 10.56 -1.99 -8.74
C ALA A 172 10.10 -0.60 -8.28
N CYS A 173 9.53 -0.50 -7.07
CA CYS A 173 9.11 0.77 -6.48
C CYS A 173 10.29 1.70 -6.25
N ASN A 174 11.32 1.21 -5.55
CA ASN A 174 12.50 2.00 -5.22
C ASN A 174 13.26 2.44 -6.46
N LEU A 175 13.42 1.55 -7.46
CA LEU A 175 14.10 1.89 -8.71
C LEU A 175 13.34 2.97 -9.50
N ALA A 176 12.00 2.88 -9.56
CA ALA A 176 11.16 3.88 -10.22
C ALA A 176 11.23 5.27 -9.56
N LEU A 177 11.52 5.33 -8.26
CA LEU A 177 11.63 6.57 -7.47
C LEU A 177 13.08 7.02 -7.25
N GLY A 178 14.07 6.28 -7.75
CA GLY A 178 15.49 6.58 -7.54
C GLY A 178 15.98 6.34 -6.10
N TYR A 179 15.29 5.50 -5.34
CA TYR A 179 15.73 5.06 -4.01
C TYR A 179 16.72 3.90 -4.10
N PRO A 180 17.58 3.72 -3.08
CA PRO A 180 18.41 2.53 -2.96
C PRO A 180 17.56 1.25 -3.02
N VAL A 181 18.11 0.21 -3.64
CA VAL A 181 17.51 -1.13 -3.70
C VAL A 181 18.35 -2.06 -2.81
N PRO A 182 18.15 -2.04 -1.48
CA PRO A 182 18.95 -2.85 -0.56
C PRO A 182 18.73 -4.35 -0.79
N ASN A 183 17.52 -4.72 -1.22
CA ASN A 183 17.11 -6.10 -1.50
C ASN A 183 16.89 -6.27 -3.00
N ALA A 184 17.97 -6.52 -3.74
CA ALA A 184 17.89 -6.76 -5.18
C ALA A 184 17.24 -8.14 -5.46
N PRO A 185 16.19 -8.23 -6.30
CA PRO A 185 15.58 -9.49 -6.66
C PRO A 185 16.57 -10.41 -7.38
N VAL A 186 16.67 -11.67 -6.94
CA VAL A 186 17.57 -12.65 -7.56
C VAL A 186 16.77 -13.55 -8.51
N GLY A 187 17.13 -13.53 -9.79
CA GLY A 187 16.47 -14.36 -10.80
C GLY A 187 15.03 -13.92 -11.12
N ALA A 188 14.71 -12.65 -10.90
CA ALA A 188 13.45 -12.06 -11.34
C ALA A 188 13.35 -12.11 -12.88
N PRO A 189 12.23 -12.59 -13.46
CA PRO A 189 12.00 -12.47 -14.89
C PRO A 189 11.75 -11.01 -15.29
N GLU A 190 12.10 -10.66 -16.51
CA GLU A 190 11.74 -9.36 -17.08
C GLU A 190 10.20 -9.23 -17.17
N PRO A 191 9.63 -8.05 -16.84
CA PRO A 191 8.21 -7.81 -17.04
C PRO A 191 7.81 -7.90 -18.51
N VAL A 192 6.74 -8.65 -18.79
CA VAL A 192 6.10 -8.69 -20.13
C VAL A 192 5.18 -7.50 -20.35
N PHE A 193 4.68 -6.88 -19.27
CA PHE A 193 3.80 -5.74 -19.34
C PHE A 193 3.87 -4.90 -18.06
N THR A 194 3.86 -3.58 -18.19
CA THR A 194 3.78 -2.63 -17.06
C THR A 194 2.76 -1.54 -17.36
N CYS A 195 2.10 -1.03 -16.32
CA CYS A 195 1.24 0.15 -16.42
C CYS A 195 1.11 0.87 -15.09
N GLU A 196 0.62 2.11 -15.12
CA GLU A 196 0.18 2.83 -13.92
C GLU A 196 -1.29 3.22 -14.07
N ASP A 197 -2.00 3.19 -12.95
CA ASP A 197 -3.38 3.65 -12.78
C ASP A 197 -4.31 3.10 -13.86
N ALA A 198 -4.45 1.78 -13.91
CA ALA A 198 -5.16 1.08 -14.97
C ALA A 198 -6.66 1.43 -15.05
N ASP A 199 -7.28 1.80 -13.91
CA ASP A 199 -8.70 2.21 -13.83
C ASP A 199 -8.92 3.73 -13.95
N VAL A 200 -7.86 4.53 -14.06
CA VAL A 200 -8.03 5.98 -14.27
C VAL A 200 -8.17 6.23 -15.76
N ARG A 201 -9.34 6.76 -16.17
CA ARG A 201 -9.56 7.21 -17.56
C ARG A 201 -8.49 8.23 -17.92
N ARG A 202 -7.58 7.86 -18.84
CA ARG A 202 -6.69 8.83 -19.48
C ARG A 202 -7.54 9.75 -20.34
N GLY A 203 -7.27 11.06 -20.31
CA GLY A 203 -7.84 12.00 -21.26
C GLY A 203 -7.47 11.61 -22.71
N PRO A 204 -8.09 12.23 -23.73
CA PRO A 204 -7.84 11.94 -25.14
C PRO A 204 -6.35 12.03 -25.56
N ASP A 205 -5.53 12.75 -24.80
CA ASP A 205 -4.09 12.94 -25.07
C ASP A 205 -3.18 11.93 -24.36
N GLY A 206 -3.73 10.93 -23.65
CA GLY A 206 -2.94 9.90 -22.94
C GLY A 206 -2.10 10.42 -21.77
N GLY A 207 -2.25 11.70 -21.41
CA GLY A 207 -1.55 12.38 -20.31
C GLY A 207 -2.03 11.93 -18.93
N ALA A 208 -1.13 12.08 -17.94
CA ALA A 208 -1.41 11.81 -16.53
C ALA A 208 -2.61 12.64 -16.04
N PRO A 209 -3.40 12.14 -15.07
CA PRO A 209 -4.50 12.90 -14.50
C PRO A 209 -4.02 14.24 -13.94
N ALA A 210 -4.79 15.29 -14.19
CA ALA A 210 -4.48 16.65 -13.73
C ALA A 210 -4.38 16.67 -12.20
N GLY A 211 -3.22 17.02 -11.67
CA GLY A 211 -3.00 17.18 -10.23
C GLY A 211 -1.79 16.45 -9.63
N ARG A 212 -1.04 15.64 -10.39
CA ARG A 212 0.19 15.01 -9.88
C ARG A 212 1.20 16.09 -9.47
N ALA A 213 1.39 16.27 -8.16
CA ALA A 213 2.58 16.95 -7.66
C ALA A 213 3.79 16.11 -8.07
N GLY A 214 4.88 16.77 -8.48
CA GLY A 214 6.08 16.09 -8.97
C GLY A 214 6.52 14.96 -8.04
N ALA A 215 7.09 13.90 -8.64
CA ALA A 215 7.64 12.76 -7.92
C ALA A 215 8.39 13.22 -6.65
N PRO A 216 8.24 12.53 -5.51
CA PRO A 216 8.86 12.95 -4.27
C PRO A 216 10.35 13.14 -4.52
N GLY A 217 10.80 14.39 -4.48
CA GLY A 217 12.23 14.70 -4.50
C GLY A 217 12.91 13.91 -3.39
N THR A 218 14.15 13.51 -3.63
CA THR A 218 15.04 12.81 -2.69
C THR A 218 15.37 13.70 -1.47
N ALA A 219 14.37 14.05 -0.68
CA ALA A 219 14.54 14.76 0.57
C ALA A 219 14.81 13.73 1.67
N GLY A 220 16.07 13.32 1.75
CA GLY A 220 16.73 12.77 2.94
C GLY A 220 16.08 11.53 3.56
N ALA A 221 16.54 10.35 3.16
CA ALA A 221 16.59 9.20 4.05
C ALA A 221 17.52 9.54 5.23
N ALA A 222 16.99 10.22 6.24
CA ALA A 222 17.54 10.18 7.58
C ALA A 222 16.83 9.04 8.30
N ASP A 223 17.28 7.82 8.01
CA ASP A 223 16.89 6.64 8.74
C ASP A 223 17.39 6.79 10.18
N ALA A 224 16.46 6.66 11.13
CA ALA A 224 16.78 6.49 12.53
C ALA A 224 17.32 5.05 12.69
N GLY A 225 18.63 4.90 12.90
CA GLY A 225 19.18 3.55 13.05
C GLY A 225 20.69 3.42 13.11
N THR A 226 21.36 4.08 14.06
CA THR A 226 22.64 3.56 14.60
C THR A 226 22.75 3.88 16.09
N ALA A 227 22.05 3.11 16.93
CA ALA A 227 22.42 3.01 18.34
C ALA A 227 23.54 1.98 18.47
N GLY A 228 24.74 2.48 18.79
CA GLY A 228 25.96 1.68 18.93
C GLY A 228 25.86 0.63 20.04
N ALA A 229 26.49 -0.52 19.77
CA ALA A 229 26.77 -1.55 20.76
C ALA A 229 27.63 -0.97 21.89
N ALA A 230 27.10 -0.97 23.11
CA ALA A 230 27.84 -0.68 24.34
C ALA A 230 27.98 -1.95 25.19
N ASP A 231 29.13 -2.60 25.00
CA ASP A 231 29.99 -3.30 25.97
C ASP A 231 29.38 -3.64 27.35
N ALA A 232 28.93 -4.90 27.51
CA ALA A 232 28.63 -5.49 28.82
C ALA A 232 29.94 -5.86 29.53
N ARG A 233 30.48 -4.96 30.34
CA ARG A 233 31.58 -5.26 31.26
C ARG A 233 31.06 -5.76 32.61
N VAL A 234 31.34 -7.03 32.84
CA VAL A 234 31.62 -7.71 34.12
C VAL A 234 32.07 -6.78 35.25
N ARG A 235 31.37 -6.83 36.39
CA ARG A 235 31.90 -6.78 37.78
C ARG A 235 30.91 -7.57 38.66
N ALA A 236 31.30 -8.76 39.12
CA ALA A 236 31.96 -9.06 40.41
C ALA A 236 30.95 -9.10 41.56
#